data_AF-A0A7X4DY66-F1
#
_entry.id   AF-A0A7X4DY66-F1
#
_cell.length_a   1.000
_cell.length_b   1.000
_cell.length_c   1.000
_cell.angle_alpha   90.00
_cell.angle_beta   90.00
_cell.angle_gamma   90.00
#
_symmetry.space_group_name_H-M   'P 1'
#
loop_
_entity.id
_entity.type
_entity.pdbx_description
1 polymer ?
#
loop_
_entity_poly.entity_id
_entity_poly.type
_entity_poly.pdbx_seq_one_letter_code
_entity_poly.pdbx_strand_id
1 'polypeptide(L)'
;MSLEDSELRNICSRVYNDAIIELQEAGNGRLFPQALTPFWDMDECVREIRRVTDAGITGITMTDTPEAFELPHLHDPHWDPLWSTCQE
;
A
#
# COMPACT_ATOMS: atom_id res chain seq x y z
N MET A 1 -0.10 -11.78 12.44
CA MET A 1 -1.08 -11.27 11.46
C MET A 1 -2.36 -12.09 11.60
N SER A 2 -3.54 -11.48 11.81
CA SER A 2 -4.75 -12.23 12.21
C SER A 2 -5.48 -12.95 11.06
N LEU A 3 -5.20 -12.56 9.82
CA LEU A 3 -5.83 -13.13 8.63
C LEU A 3 -4.78 -13.95 7.88
N GLU A 4 -4.83 -15.28 7.99
CA GLU A 4 -3.78 -16.20 7.51
C GLU A 4 -3.83 -16.43 5.98
N ASP A 5 -5.03 -16.37 5.39
CA ASP A 5 -5.25 -16.51 3.96
C ASP A 5 -4.65 -15.31 3.20
N SER A 6 -3.60 -15.58 2.44
CA SER A 6 -2.86 -14.54 1.72
C SER A 6 -3.63 -13.97 0.54
N GLU A 7 -4.45 -14.78 -0.13
CA GLU A 7 -5.28 -14.33 -1.24
C GLU A 7 -6.36 -13.37 -0.73
N LEU A 8 -7.06 -13.77 0.34
CA LEU A 8 -8.06 -12.92 0.97
C LEU A 8 -7.46 -11.61 1.47
N ARG A 9 -6.24 -11.64 2.06
CA ARG A 9 -5.56 -10.45 2.55
C ARG A 9 -5.28 -9.45 1.44
N ASN A 10 -4.75 -9.92 0.31
CA ASN A 10 -4.45 -9.08 -0.85
C ASN A 10 -5.73 -8.52 -1.48
N ILE A 11 -6.80 -9.33 -1.55
CA ILE A 11 -8.12 -8.86 -2.02
C ILE A 11 -8.64 -7.74 -1.12
N CYS A 12 -8.55 -7.85 0.21
CA CYS A 12 -8.99 -6.81 1.12
C CYS A 12 -8.24 -5.48 0.89
N SER A 13 -6.91 -5.53 0.74
CA SER A 13 -6.11 -4.34 0.41
C SER A 13 -6.53 -3.72 -0.93
N ARG A 14 -6.76 -4.54 -1.95
CA ARG A 14 -7.16 -4.07 -3.27
C ARG A 14 -8.53 -3.41 -3.28
N VAL A 15 -9.53 -4.05 -2.65
CA VAL A 15 -10.89 -3.51 -2.53
C VAL A 15 -10.89 -2.20 -1.73
N TYR A 16 -10.09 -2.10 -0.67
CA TYR A 16 -9.91 -0.84 0.04
C TYR A 16 -9.36 0.24 -0.88
N ASN A 17 -8.29 -0.06 -1.63
CA ASN A 17 -7.67 0.91 -2.53
C ASN A 17 -8.58 1.34 -3.68
N ASP A 18 -9.45 0.45 -4.18
CA ASP A 18 -10.47 0.82 -5.17
C ASP A 18 -11.45 1.84 -4.57
N ALA A 19 -11.92 1.63 -3.33
CA ALA A 19 -12.75 2.61 -2.64
C ALA A 19 -12.02 3.95 -2.36
N ILE A 20 -10.70 3.92 -2.16
CA ILE A 20 -9.87 5.12 -2.00
C ILE A 20 -9.78 5.93 -3.31
N ILE A 21 -9.66 5.25 -4.45
CA ILE A 21 -9.70 5.89 -5.78
C ILE A 21 -11.05 6.57 -5.99
N GLU A 22 -12.15 5.84 -5.76
CA GLU A 22 -13.51 6.40 -5.86
C GLU A 22 -13.73 7.59 -4.91
N LEU A 23 -13.17 7.53 -3.70
CA LEU A 23 -13.24 8.62 -2.73
C LEU A 23 -12.51 9.88 -3.20
N GLN A 24 -11.33 9.72 -3.82
CA GLN A 24 -10.60 10.85 -4.39
C GLN A 24 -11.39 11.51 -5.52
N GLU A 25 -11.94 10.71 -6.42
CA GLU A 25 -12.80 11.19 -7.52
C GLU A 25 -14.01 11.95 -7.00
N ALA A 26 -14.74 11.38 -6.03
CA ALA A 26 -15.88 12.02 -5.39
C ALA A 26 -15.50 13.32 -4.64
N GLY A 27 -14.25 13.41 -4.18
CA GLY A 27 -13.69 14.58 -3.51
C GLY A 27 -13.49 15.80 -4.43
N ASN A 28 -13.58 15.65 -5.75
CA ASN A 28 -13.47 16.73 -6.74
C ASN A 28 -12.28 17.68 -6.48
N GLY A 29 -11.09 17.10 -6.28
CA GLY A 29 -9.84 17.85 -6.03
C GLY A 29 -9.66 18.39 -4.62
N ARG A 30 -10.51 17.99 -3.66
CA ARG A 30 -10.41 18.41 -2.24
C ARG A 30 -9.96 17.31 -1.29
N LEU A 31 -10.04 16.05 -1.72
CA LEU A 31 -9.63 14.88 -0.93
C LEU A 31 -8.42 14.23 -1.61
N PHE A 32 -7.38 13.96 -0.83
CA PHE A 32 -6.15 13.28 -1.26
C PHE A 32 -5.89 12.11 -0.29
N PRO A 33 -6.69 11.05 -0.36
CA PRO A 33 -6.56 9.91 0.53
C PRO A 33 -5.24 9.15 0.30
N GLN A 34 -4.95 8.18 1.16
CA GLN A 34 -3.73 7.37 1.10
C GLN A 34 -4.10 5.91 0.83
N ALA A 35 -3.41 5.26 -0.11
CA ALA A 35 -3.60 3.84 -0.39
C ALA A 35 -2.93 2.96 0.67
N LEU A 36 -3.49 1.79 0.96
CA LEU A 36 -2.85 0.79 1.79
C LEU A 36 -1.80 0.01 0.99
N THR A 37 -0.60 -0.12 1.58
CA THR A 37 0.45 -1.00 1.06
C THR A 37 0.32 -2.40 1.65
N PRO A 38 0.23 -3.46 0.84
CA PRO A 38 0.30 -4.85 1.32
C PRO A 38 1.74 -5.21 1.73
N PHE A 39 2.22 -4.63 2.84
CA PHE A 39 3.62 -4.63 3.28
C PHE A 39 4.20 -6.01 3.62
N TRP A 40 3.38 -7.07 3.67
CA TRP A 40 3.79 -8.46 3.89
C TRP A 40 4.36 -9.14 2.65
N ASP A 41 4.19 -8.53 1.48
CA ASP A 41 4.66 -9.04 0.20
C ASP A 41 5.19 -7.86 -0.64
N MET A 42 6.50 -7.81 -0.83
CA MET A 42 7.15 -6.67 -1.48
C MET A 42 6.77 -6.54 -2.96
N ASP A 43 6.59 -7.66 -3.66
CA ASP A 43 6.22 -7.66 -5.08
C ASP A 43 4.78 -7.14 -5.24
N GLU A 44 3.88 -7.63 -4.40
CA GLU A 44 2.49 -7.16 -4.35
C GLU A 44 2.41 -5.68 -3.94
N CYS A 45 3.26 -5.26 -3.01
CA CYS A 45 3.36 -3.87 -2.55
C CYS A 45 3.74 -2.93 -3.69
N VAL A 46 4.84 -3.23 -4.39
CA VAL A 46 5.30 -2.44 -5.56
C VAL A 46 4.24 -2.42 -6.66
N ARG A 47 3.63 -3.57 -6.95
CA ARG A 47 2.59 -3.70 -7.97
C ARG A 47 1.38 -2.83 -7.65
N GLU A 48 0.96 -2.82 -6.39
CA GLU A 48 -0.23 -2.08 -5.98
C GLU A 48 0.01 -0.58 -5.90
N ILE A 49 1.21 -0.14 -5.48
CA ILE A 49 1.61 1.28 -5.51
C ILE A 49 1.53 1.82 -6.93
N ARG A 50 2.16 1.14 -7.90
CA ARG A 50 2.09 1.55 -9.30
C ARG A 50 0.65 1.66 -9.81
N ARG A 51 -0.21 0.68 -9.47
CA ARG A 51 -1.61 0.68 -9.86
C ARG A 51 -2.38 1.89 -9.33
N VAL A 52 -2.21 2.22 -8.04
CA VAL A 52 -2.93 3.36 -7.44
C VAL A 52 -2.35 4.69 -7.90
N THR A 53 -1.04 4.75 -8.17
CA THR A 53 -0.38 5.92 -8.78
C THR A 53 -0.89 6.18 -10.19
N ASP A 54 -1.06 5.15 -11.03
CA ASP A 54 -1.68 5.26 -12.35
C ASP A 54 -3.13 5.78 -12.29
N ALA A 55 -3.83 5.53 -11.18
CA ALA A 55 -5.15 6.08 -10.88
C ALA A 55 -5.12 7.50 -10.24
N GLY A 56 -3.93 8.09 -10.07
CA GLY A 56 -3.74 9.44 -9.55
C GLY A 56 -3.66 9.54 -8.03
N ILE A 57 -3.57 8.44 -7.29
CA ILE A 57 -3.31 8.48 -5.84
C ILE A 57 -1.84 8.86 -5.61
N THR A 58 -1.61 9.85 -4.74
CA THR A 58 -0.27 10.42 -4.52
C THR A 58 0.33 10.08 -3.16
N GLY A 59 -0.28 9.17 -2.40
CA GLY A 59 0.28 8.80 -1.10
C GLY A 59 -0.20 7.44 -0.59
N ILE A 60 0.57 6.92 0.35
CA ILE A 60 0.48 5.55 0.83
C ILE A 60 0.48 5.50 2.36
N THR A 61 -0.05 4.42 2.92
CA THR A 61 -0.02 4.10 4.35
C THR A 61 0.56 2.71 4.56
N MET A 62 1.56 2.65 5.42
CA MET A 62 2.28 1.46 5.87
C MET A 62 2.34 1.43 7.41
N THR A 63 2.56 0.24 7.99
CA THR A 63 2.85 0.12 9.43
C THR A 63 4.18 0.78 9.82
N ASP A 64 4.19 1.51 10.93
CA ASP A 64 5.41 2.09 11.51
C ASP A 64 6.29 1.06 12.26
N THR A 65 5.74 -0.13 12.52
CA THR A 65 6.33 -1.18 13.35
C THR A 65 6.28 -2.55 12.64
N PRO A 66 6.96 -2.71 11.49
CA PRO A 66 6.96 -3.98 10.74
C PRO A 66 7.50 -5.16 11.54
N GLU A 67 8.36 -4.93 12.52
CA GLU A 67 8.90 -5.97 13.41
C GLU A 67 7.82 -6.67 14.24
N ALA A 68 6.68 -6.01 14.49
CA ALA A 68 5.53 -6.64 15.14
C ALA A 68 4.87 -7.74 14.27
N PHE A 69 5.24 -7.79 12.99
CA PHE A 69 4.80 -8.77 12.00
C PHE A 69 5.92 -9.70 11.55
N GLU A 70 7.03 -9.77 12.31
CA GLU A 70 8.22 -10.59 11.97
C GLU A 70 8.92 -10.16 10.68
N LEU A 71 8.73 -8.89 10.28
CA LEU A 71 9.39 -8.27 9.13
C LEU A 71 10.57 -7.39 9.58
N PRO A 72 11.52 -7.08 8.69
CA PRO A 72 12.65 -6.22 9.02
C PRO A 72 12.21 -4.79 9.41
N HIS A 73 13.00 -4.12 10.26
CA HIS A 73 12.80 -2.70 10.54
C HIS A 73 12.90 -1.84 9.27
N LEU A 74 12.25 -0.66 9.26
CA LEU A 74 12.14 0.20 8.07
C LEU A 74 13.45 0.73 7.47
N HIS A 75 14.57 0.64 8.21
CA HIS A 75 15.91 1.00 7.71
C HIS A 75 16.64 -0.14 6.98
N ASP A 76 16.06 -1.35 6.99
CA ASP A 76 16.63 -2.51 6.32
C ASP A 76 16.46 -2.39 4.79
N PRO A 77 17.49 -2.75 3.99
CA PRO A 77 17.41 -2.76 2.53
C PRO A 77 16.26 -3.58 1.93
N HIS A 78 15.65 -4.48 2.71
CA HIS A 78 14.41 -5.16 2.35
C HIS A 78 13.33 -4.20 1.82
N TRP A 79 13.26 -2.97 2.36
CA TRP A 79 12.26 -1.97 2.00
C TRP A 79 12.67 -1.06 0.83
N ASP A 80 13.89 -1.19 0.31
CA ASP A 80 14.38 -0.36 -0.80
C ASP A 80 13.46 -0.37 -2.05
N PRO A 81 12.83 -1.50 -2.46
CA PRO A 81 11.91 -1.51 -3.59
C PRO A 81 10.66 -0.64 -3.36
N LEU A 82 10.11 -0.68 -2.14
CA LEU A 82 8.99 0.17 -1.74
C LEU A 82 9.40 1.65 -1.84
N TRP A 83 10.51 2.03 -1.23
CA TRP A 83 11.00 3.41 -1.22
C TRP A 83 11.34 3.94 -2.60
N SER A 84 12.01 3.11 -3.41
CA SER A 84 12.34 3.45 -4.79
C SER A 84 11.08 3.68 -5.62
N THR A 85 10.07 2.81 -5.47
CA THR A 85 8.80 2.94 -6.19
C THR A 85 8.03 4.20 -5.78
N CYS A 86 8.09 4.60 -4.50
CA CYS A 86 7.47 5.85 -4.05
C CYS A 86 8.20 7.12 -4.52
N GLN A 87 9.47 7.01 -4.92
CA GLN A 87 10.27 8.13 -5.39
C GLN A 87 10.12 8.38 -6.91
N GLU A 88 9.73 7.35 -7.67
CA GLU A 88 9.42 7.42 -9.11
C GLU A 88 8.25 8.40 -9.40
#